data_AF-A0A133KQW2-F1
#
_entry.id   AF-A0A133KQW2-F1
#
_cell.length_a   1.000
_cell.length_b   1.000
_cell.length_c   1.000
_cell.angle_alpha   90.00
_cell.angle_beta   90.00
_cell.angle_gamma   90.00
#
_symmetry.space_group_name_H-M   'P 1'
#
loop_
_entity.id
_entity.type
_entity.pdbx_description
1 polymer ?
#
loop_
_entity_poly.entity_id
_entity_poly.type
_entity_poly.pdbx_seq_one_letter_code
_entity_poly.pdbx_strand_id
1 'polypeptide(L)'
;MFILTAIDSGTRVARYLLQDFLGELYKPLKKTDWLPGSILTSAAACFMWGYLLYSGDIGSVWALFGVSNQLMASIGLIVGATVILKIADKKRYMFTCLIPLAYLYVTVNYAGYWMVKNVYLNHAAPGYNVLNGILSIIMLILGLVIMISAFKNWYSLLRTPALPDLEASARKA
;
A
#
# COMPACT_ATOMS: atom_id res chain seq x y z
N MET A 1 21.97 8.79 4.15
CA MET A 1 20.96 9.12 5.19
C MET A 1 19.64 8.40 4.96
N PHE A 2 18.99 8.55 3.80
CA PHE A 2 17.69 7.89 3.51
C PHE A 2 17.66 6.37 3.73
N ILE A 3 18.67 5.64 3.24
CA ILE A 3 18.73 4.17 3.34
C ILE A 3 18.84 3.69 4.80
N LEU A 4 19.72 4.29 5.60
CA LEU A 4 19.88 3.93 7.01
C LEU A 4 18.65 4.30 7.85
N THR A 5 18.01 5.44 7.57
CA THR A 5 16.75 5.85 8.22
C THR A 5 15.58 4.92 7.87
N ALA A 6 15.50 4.48 6.60
CA ALA A 6 14.49 3.53 6.14
C ALA A 6 14.70 2.15 6.78
N ILE A 7 15.95 1.70 6.93
CA ILE A 7 16.27 0.43 7.59
C ILE A 7 15.95 0.47 9.09
N ASP A 8 16.32 1.54 9.80
CA ASP A 8 16.03 1.69 11.24
C ASP A 8 14.50 1.75 11.48
N SER A 9 13.80 2.60 10.74
CA SER A 9 12.34 2.69 10.83
C SER A 9 11.66 1.38 10.42
N GLY A 10 12.15 0.75 9.36
CA GLY A 10 11.63 -0.52 8.85
C GLY A 10 11.82 -1.68 9.83
N THR A 11 12.94 -1.74 10.55
CA THR A 11 13.19 -2.78 11.57
C THR A 11 12.25 -2.65 12.76
N ARG A 12 11.94 -1.40 13.17
CA ARG A 12 10.95 -1.15 14.22
C ARG A 12 9.55 -1.58 13.79
N VAL A 13 9.15 -1.21 12.57
CA VAL A 13 7.84 -1.59 12.02
C VAL A 13 7.73 -3.11 11.82
N ALA A 14 8.79 -3.76 11.34
CA ALA A 14 8.82 -5.22 11.17
C ALA A 14 8.62 -5.95 12.50
N ARG A 15 9.25 -5.48 13.58
CA ARG A 15 9.02 -6.01 14.93
C ARG A 15 7.56 -5.84 15.36
N TYR A 16 6.97 -4.66 15.15
CA TYR A 16 5.57 -4.42 15.51
C TYR A 16 4.60 -5.29 14.69
N LEU A 17 4.84 -5.45 13.38
CA LEU A 17 4.05 -6.33 12.53
C LEU A 17 4.17 -7.79 12.97
N LEU A 18 5.39 -8.28 13.23
CA LEU A 18 5.59 -9.63 13.75
C LEU A 18 4.89 -9.86 15.09
N GLN A 19 4.94 -8.87 16.00
CA GLN A 19 4.22 -8.94 17.27
C GLN A 19 2.71 -8.96 17.09
N ASP A 20 2.17 -8.21 16.12
CA ASP A 20 0.73 -8.18 15.85
C ASP A 20 0.25 -9.48 15.21
N PHE A 21 0.96 -9.97 14.18
CA PHE A 21 0.66 -11.26 13.52
C PHE A 21 0.81 -12.47 14.48
N LEU A 22 1.89 -12.52 15.28
CA LEU A 22 2.09 -13.60 16.26
C LEU A 22 1.22 -13.42 17.51
N GLY A 23 0.84 -12.19 17.84
CA GLY A 23 -0.08 -11.84 18.91
C GLY A 23 -1.53 -12.29 18.63
N GLU A 24 -1.91 -12.36 17.35
CA GLU A 24 -3.18 -12.96 16.89
C GLU A 24 -3.22 -14.47 17.20
N LEU A 25 -2.08 -15.17 17.09
CA LEU A 25 -1.94 -16.61 17.37
C LEU A 25 -1.69 -16.91 18.86
N TYR A 26 -1.01 -16.02 19.59
CA TYR A 26 -0.67 -16.19 21.01
C TYR A 26 -0.82 -14.88 21.80
N LYS A 27 -1.91 -14.77 22.56
CA LYS A 27 -2.37 -13.56 23.26
C LYS A 27 -1.33 -12.79 24.11
N PRO A 28 -0.35 -13.39 24.82
CA PRO A 28 0.62 -12.62 25.60
C PRO A 28 1.70 -11.93 24.73
N LEU A 29 1.88 -12.31 23.46
CA LEU A 29 2.75 -11.59 22.50
C LEU A 29 2.17 -10.24 22.05
N LYS A 30 0.87 -10.01 22.28
CA LYS A 30 0.19 -8.75 21.98
C LYS A 30 0.55 -7.62 22.96
N LYS A 31 1.19 -7.95 24.10
CA LYS A 31 1.71 -6.96 25.05
C LYS A 31 3.11 -6.53 24.62
N THR A 32 3.22 -5.31 24.10
CA THR A 32 4.49 -4.66 23.71
C THR A 32 5.51 -4.54 24.86
N ASP A 33 5.05 -4.62 26.12
CA ASP A 33 5.89 -4.54 27.32
C ASP A 33 6.44 -5.91 27.78
N TRP A 34 6.10 -7.00 27.11
CA TRP A 34 6.65 -8.31 27.45
C TRP A 34 8.08 -8.45 26.91
N LEU A 35 9.06 -8.16 27.77
CA LEU A 35 10.50 -8.19 27.46
C LEU A 35 10.95 -9.44 26.67
N PRO A 36 10.56 -10.68 27.02
CA PRO A 36 10.98 -11.87 26.27
C PRO A 36 10.43 -11.92 24.84
N GLY A 37 9.17 -11.54 24.66
CA GLY A 37 8.53 -11.50 23.34
C GLY A 37 9.06 -10.38 22.46
N SER A 38 9.37 -9.23 23.05
CA SER A 38 10.02 -8.12 22.34
C SER A 38 11.43 -8.49 21.87
N ILE A 39 12.21 -9.21 22.69
CA ILE A 39 13.54 -9.68 22.32
C ILE A 39 13.46 -10.75 21.23
N LEU A 40 12.56 -11.74 21.37
CA LEU A 40 12.38 -12.80 20.36
C LEU A 40 11.93 -12.26 19.01
N THR A 41 10.96 -11.35 18.99
CA THR A 41 10.48 -10.72 17.74
C THR A 41 11.52 -9.78 17.13
N SER A 42 12.34 -9.09 17.95
CA SER A 42 13.47 -8.31 17.46
C SER A 42 14.56 -9.21 16.85
N ALA A 43 14.92 -10.30 17.52
CA ALA A 43 15.89 -11.27 17.01
C ALA A 43 15.39 -11.90 15.70
N ALA A 44 14.12 -12.28 15.63
CA ALA A 44 13.50 -12.78 14.40
C ALA A 44 13.53 -11.75 13.26
N ALA A 45 13.22 -10.48 13.55
CA ALA A 45 13.32 -9.40 12.57
C ALA A 45 14.76 -9.23 12.07
N CYS A 46 15.76 -9.26 12.97
CA CYS A 46 17.18 -9.21 12.60
C CYS A 46 17.60 -10.42 11.74
N PHE A 47 17.14 -11.63 12.09
CA PHE A 47 17.40 -12.83 11.28
C PHE A 47 16.75 -12.76 9.90
N MET A 48 15.54 -12.20 9.79
CA MET A 48 14.85 -12.04 8.51
C MET A 48 15.57 -11.03 7.60
N TRP A 49 16.08 -9.93 8.16
CA TRP A 49 16.97 -9.00 7.45
C TRP A 49 18.29 -9.67 7.05
N GLY A 50 18.90 -10.45 7.94
CA GLY A 50 20.12 -11.21 7.66
C GLY A 50 19.93 -12.23 6.53
N TYR A 51 18.78 -12.92 6.51
CA TYR A 51 18.40 -13.85 5.44
C TYR A 51 18.21 -13.13 4.10
N LEU A 52 17.54 -11.97 4.08
CA LEU A 52 17.39 -11.16 2.87
C LEU A 52 18.74 -10.67 2.33
N LEU A 53 19.66 -10.26 3.21
CA LEU A 53 21.04 -9.90 2.84
C LEU A 53 21.79 -11.10 2.26
N TYR A 54 21.66 -12.27 2.87
CA TYR A 54 22.27 -13.50 2.38
C TYR A 54 21.71 -13.95 1.03
N SER A 55 20.41 -13.74 0.79
CA SER A 55 19.72 -14.10 -0.45
C SER A 55 20.17 -13.25 -1.65
N GLY A 56 20.83 -12.11 -1.45
CA GLY A 56 21.35 -11.24 -2.52
C GLY A 56 20.29 -10.49 -3.36
N ASP A 57 19.00 -10.77 -3.19
CA ASP A 57 17.89 -10.16 -3.93
C ASP A 57 17.33 -8.92 -3.22
N ILE A 58 18.17 -7.90 -3.06
CA ILE A 58 17.76 -6.63 -2.45
C ILE A 58 16.84 -5.84 -3.40
N GLY A 59 16.92 -6.10 -4.72
CA GLY A 59 16.14 -5.40 -5.74
C GLY A 59 14.63 -5.59 -5.60
N SER A 60 14.18 -6.80 -5.22
CA SER A 60 12.76 -7.08 -5.03
C SER A 60 12.15 -6.32 -3.85
N VAL A 61 12.89 -6.11 -2.76
CA VAL A 61 12.47 -5.30 -1.60
C VAL A 61 12.22 -3.85 -2.01
N TRP A 62 13.10 -3.27 -2.81
CA TRP A 62 12.93 -1.90 -3.31
C TRP A 62 11.71 -1.77 -4.23
N ALA A 63 11.47 -2.76 -5.08
CA ALA A 63 10.28 -2.79 -5.93
C ALA A 63 9.00 -2.89 -5.08
N LEU A 64 8.97 -3.79 -4.09
CA LEU A 64 7.84 -3.93 -3.16
C LEU A 64 7.56 -2.67 -2.36
N PHE A 65 8.61 -1.97 -1.91
CA PHE A 65 8.48 -0.68 -1.21
C PHE A 65 7.84 0.38 -2.12
N GLY A 66 8.30 0.46 -3.38
CA GLY A 66 7.73 1.38 -4.37
C GLY A 66 6.24 1.12 -4.63
N VAL A 67 5.85 -0.14 -4.85
CA VAL A 67 4.45 -0.53 -5.10
C VAL A 67 3.57 -0.25 -3.88
N SER A 68 4.05 -0.56 -2.67
CA SER A 68 3.30 -0.33 -1.42
C SER A 68 2.99 1.16 -1.22
N ASN A 69 3.94 2.04 -1.52
CA ASN A 69 3.75 3.49 -1.40
C ASN A 69 2.72 4.01 -2.42
N GLN A 70 2.73 3.48 -3.64
CA GLN A 70 1.75 3.84 -4.66
C GLN A 70 0.34 3.40 -4.27
N LEU A 71 0.20 2.20 -3.69
CA LEU A 71 -1.09 1.73 -3.17
C LEU A 71 -1.61 2.61 -2.03
N MET A 72 -0.77 2.99 -1.08
CA MET A 72 -1.16 3.89 0.02
C MET A 72 -1.56 5.28 -0.50
N ALA A 73 -0.81 5.82 -1.47
CA ALA A 73 -1.14 7.09 -2.11
C ALA A 73 -2.49 7.02 -2.86
N SER A 74 -2.76 5.92 -3.58
CA SER A 74 -4.05 5.70 -4.23
C SER A 74 -5.21 5.68 -3.23
N ILE A 75 -5.08 4.95 -2.12
CA ILE A 75 -6.12 4.92 -1.06
C ILE A 75 -6.35 6.33 -0.49
N GLY A 76 -5.27 7.07 -0.18
CA GLY A 76 -5.36 8.43 0.34
C GLY A 76 -6.11 9.37 -0.61
N LEU A 77 -5.83 9.30 -1.91
CA LEU A 77 -6.52 10.09 -2.93
C LEU A 77 -7.98 9.67 -3.12
N ILE A 78 -8.29 8.38 -3.00
CA ILE A 78 -9.68 7.87 -3.06
C ILE A 78 -10.50 8.36 -1.88
N VAL A 79 -9.93 8.32 -0.68
CA VAL A 79 -10.57 8.84 0.54
C VAL A 79 -10.70 10.36 0.45
N GLY A 80 -9.66 11.08 0.04
CA GLY A 80 -9.69 12.53 -0.16
C GLY A 80 -10.78 12.95 -1.14
N ALA A 81 -10.88 12.30 -2.30
CA ALA A 81 -11.95 12.55 -3.26
C ALA A 81 -13.34 12.26 -2.69
N THR A 82 -13.47 11.20 -1.88
CA THR A 82 -14.72 10.84 -1.20
C THR A 82 -15.15 11.90 -0.18
N VAL A 83 -14.20 12.44 0.61
CA VAL A 83 -14.47 13.50 1.59
C VAL A 83 -14.88 14.78 0.88
N ILE A 84 -14.18 15.17 -0.20
CA ILE A 84 -14.53 16.35 -1.00
C ILE A 84 -15.93 16.20 -1.60
N LEU A 85 -16.29 15.03 -2.13
CA LEU A 85 -17.63 14.77 -2.66
C LEU A 85 -18.74 14.87 -1.62
N LYS A 86 -18.46 14.55 -0.36
CA LYS A 86 -19.44 14.59 0.74
C LYS A 86 -19.60 15.96 1.39
N ILE A 87 -18.50 16.71 1.53
CA ILE A 87 -18.46 17.93 2.36
C ILE A 87 -18.43 19.20 1.51
N ALA A 88 -17.82 19.19 0.31
CA ALA A 88 -17.59 20.42 -0.42
C ALA A 88 -18.83 20.90 -1.20
N ASP A 89 -19.18 22.18 -1.05
CA ASP A 89 -20.26 22.84 -1.81
C ASP A 89 -20.07 22.75 -3.33
N LYS A 90 -18.81 22.74 -3.79
CA LYS A 90 -18.47 22.63 -5.22
C LYS A 90 -17.79 21.30 -5.50
N LYS A 91 -18.52 20.38 -6.14
CA LYS A 91 -18.01 19.08 -6.61
C LYS A 91 -16.79 19.19 -7.53
N ARG A 92 -16.52 20.37 -8.12
CA ARG A 92 -15.34 20.65 -8.94
C ARG A 92 -14.02 20.50 -8.19
N TYR A 93 -14.00 20.65 -6.86
CA TYR A 93 -12.78 20.44 -6.07
C TYR A 93 -12.29 18.98 -6.10
N MET A 94 -13.12 18.02 -6.51
CA MET A 94 -12.68 16.61 -6.66
C MET A 94 -11.51 16.45 -7.64
N PHE A 95 -11.35 17.37 -8.61
CA PHE A 95 -10.24 17.33 -9.57
C PHE A 95 -8.87 17.43 -8.89
N THR A 96 -8.76 18.02 -7.69
CA THR A 96 -7.49 18.07 -6.95
C THR A 96 -7.01 16.70 -6.51
N CYS A 97 -7.90 15.74 -6.26
CA CYS A 97 -7.56 14.35 -5.96
C CYS A 97 -7.53 13.47 -7.22
N LEU A 98 -8.37 13.78 -8.21
CA LEU A 98 -8.52 12.96 -9.42
C LEU A 98 -7.33 13.11 -10.37
N ILE A 99 -6.76 14.32 -10.50
CA ILE A 99 -5.60 14.57 -11.37
C ILE A 99 -4.35 13.79 -10.89
N PRO A 100 -3.92 13.89 -9.60
CA PRO A 100 -2.81 13.09 -9.10
C PRO A 100 -3.07 11.58 -9.19
N LEU A 101 -4.31 11.14 -8.98
CA LEU A 101 -4.66 9.73 -9.07
C LEU A 101 -4.54 9.20 -10.49
N ALA A 102 -4.99 9.97 -11.48
CA ALA A 102 -4.87 9.60 -12.90
C ALA A 102 -3.40 9.50 -13.30
N TYR A 103 -2.55 10.44 -12.85
CA TYR A 103 -1.11 10.40 -13.10
C TYR A 103 -0.46 9.15 -12.48
N LEU A 104 -0.75 8.87 -11.20
CA LEU A 104 -0.28 7.66 -10.52
C LEU A 104 -0.72 6.40 -11.28
N TYR A 105 -1.99 6.32 -11.67
CA TYR A 105 -2.52 5.16 -12.40
C TYR A 105 -1.79 4.93 -13.73
N VAL A 106 -1.57 5.97 -14.53
CA VAL A 106 -0.85 5.87 -15.81
C VAL A 106 0.60 5.42 -15.61
N THR A 107 1.30 6.04 -14.66
CA THR A 107 2.71 5.72 -14.39
C THR A 107 2.90 4.29 -13.90
N VAL A 108 2.00 3.79 -13.03
CA VAL A 108 2.05 2.40 -12.52
C VAL A 108 1.75 1.39 -13.63
N ASN A 109 0.73 1.63 -14.46
CA ASN A 109 0.42 0.75 -15.58
C ASN A 109 1.56 0.71 -16.61
N TYR A 110 2.15 1.87 -16.91
CA TYR A 110 3.29 1.95 -17.83
C TYR A 110 4.52 1.21 -17.26
N ALA A 111 4.85 1.43 -15.99
CA ALA A 111 5.95 0.75 -15.31
C ALA A 111 5.73 -0.78 -15.27
N GLY A 112 4.53 -1.24 -14.92
CA GLY A 112 4.20 -2.66 -14.88
C GLY A 112 4.30 -3.32 -16.26
N TYR A 113 3.79 -2.67 -17.31
CA TYR A 113 3.96 -3.16 -18.69
C TYR A 113 5.44 -3.22 -19.10
N TRP A 114 6.21 -2.17 -18.81
CA TRP A 114 7.64 -2.12 -19.13
C TRP A 114 8.42 -3.23 -18.41
N MET A 115 8.08 -3.50 -17.15
CA MET A 115 8.73 -4.53 -16.33
C MET A 115 8.39 -5.95 -16.80
N VAL A 116 7.13 -6.22 -17.15
CA VAL A 116 6.72 -7.51 -17.75
C VAL A 116 7.47 -7.76 -19.05
N LYS A 117 7.56 -6.76 -19.93
CA LYS A 117 8.17 -6.90 -21.26
C LYS A 117 9.70 -6.99 -21.24
N ASN A 118 10.37 -6.12 -20.47
CA ASN A 118 11.82 -5.96 -20.55
C ASN A 118 12.59 -6.71 -19.47
N VAL A 119 11.97 -7.04 -18.33
CA VAL A 119 12.64 -7.68 -17.19
C VAL A 119 12.22 -9.14 -17.06
N TYR A 120 10.91 -9.43 -17.03
CA TYR A 120 10.42 -10.78 -16.71
C TYR A 120 10.30 -11.72 -17.91
N LEU A 121 9.98 -11.21 -19.11
CA LEU A 121 9.86 -12.02 -20.33
C LEU A 121 11.12 -12.05 -21.20
N ASN A 122 12.18 -11.32 -20.82
CA ASN A 122 13.43 -11.28 -21.57
C ASN A 122 14.42 -12.32 -21.02
N HIS A 123 14.67 -13.39 -21.79
CA HIS A 123 15.61 -14.46 -21.44
C HIS A 123 17.06 -13.99 -21.22
N ALA A 124 17.42 -12.80 -21.70
CA ALA A 124 18.75 -12.20 -21.54
C ALA A 124 18.89 -11.26 -20.32
N ALA A 125 17.80 -11.00 -19.60
CA ALA A 125 17.83 -10.15 -18.41
C ALA A 125 18.15 -10.99 -17.17
N PRO A 126 19.01 -10.51 -16.24
CA PRO A 126 19.38 -11.22 -15.01
C PRO A 126 18.18 -11.44 -14.05
N GLY A 127 17.02 -10.87 -14.33
CA GLY A 127 15.77 -11.03 -13.59
C GLY A 127 14.72 -11.93 -14.26
N TYR A 128 15.10 -12.72 -15.28
CA TYR A 128 14.20 -13.67 -15.93
C TYR A 128 13.67 -14.69 -14.92
N ASN A 129 12.42 -14.49 -14.51
CA ASN A 129 11.72 -15.40 -13.62
C ASN A 129 10.23 -15.34 -13.95
N VAL A 130 9.74 -16.43 -14.56
CA VAL A 130 8.34 -16.58 -14.99
C VAL A 130 7.38 -16.37 -13.83
N LEU A 131 7.77 -16.75 -12.61
CA LEU A 131 6.99 -16.54 -11.39
C LEU A 131 6.81 -15.04 -11.06
N ASN A 132 7.88 -14.24 -11.21
CA ASN A 132 7.80 -12.78 -11.02
C ASN A 132 6.97 -12.10 -12.13
N GLY A 133 7.03 -12.63 -13.36
CA GLY A 133 6.16 -12.20 -14.45
C GLY A 133 4.67 -12.43 -14.13
N ILE A 134 4.31 -13.61 -13.63
CA ILE A 134 2.95 -13.94 -13.20
C ILE A 134 2.50 -13.04 -12.03
N LEU A 135 3.35 -12.84 -11.02
CA LEU A 135 3.05 -11.94 -9.89
C LEU A 135 2.79 -10.51 -10.35
N SER A 136 3.59 -9.99 -11.30
CA SER A 136 3.41 -8.65 -11.85
C SER A 136 2.08 -8.52 -12.62
N ILE A 137 1.68 -9.54 -13.38
CA ILE A 137 0.37 -9.57 -14.06
C ILE A 137 -0.77 -9.55 -13.04
N ILE A 138 -0.67 -10.34 -11.95
CA ILE A 138 -1.66 -10.34 -10.86
C ILE A 138 -1.75 -8.93 -10.25
N MET A 139 -0.62 -8.27 -10.00
CA MET A 139 -0.61 -6.91 -9.44
C MET A 139 -1.27 -5.88 -10.37
N LEU A 140 -1.05 -5.98 -11.70
CA LEU A 140 -1.71 -5.11 -12.67
C LEU A 140 -3.24 -5.32 -12.68
N ILE A 141 -3.70 -6.57 -12.58
CA ILE A 141 -5.12 -6.90 -12.47
C ILE A 141 -5.70 -6.32 -11.17
N LEU A 142 -4.99 -6.45 -10.05
CA LEU A 142 -5.40 -5.89 -8.77
C LEU A 142 -5.50 -4.36 -8.83
N GLY A 143 -4.54 -3.70 -9.47
CA GLY A 143 -4.59 -2.25 -9.73
C GLY A 143 -5.83 -1.83 -10.53
N LEU A 144 -6.20 -2.59 -11.57
CA LEU A 144 -7.43 -2.39 -12.33
C LEU A 144 -8.69 -2.54 -11.45
N VAL A 145 -8.74 -3.59 -10.62
CA VAL A 145 -9.87 -3.83 -9.70
C VAL A 145 -10.04 -2.69 -8.71
N ILE A 146 -8.93 -2.21 -8.11
CA ILE A 146 -8.95 -1.07 -7.18
C ILE A 146 -9.48 0.17 -7.89
N MET A 147 -9.05 0.42 -9.13
CA MET A 147 -9.50 1.58 -9.89
C MET A 147 -11.00 1.51 -10.19
N ILE A 148 -11.51 0.36 -10.63
CA ILE A 148 -12.94 0.13 -10.86
C ILE A 148 -13.73 0.29 -9.56
N SER A 149 -13.23 -0.24 -8.44
CA SER A 149 -13.86 -0.11 -7.12
C SER A 149 -13.98 1.35 -6.69
N ALA A 150 -12.92 2.14 -6.88
CA ALA A 150 -12.92 3.57 -6.59
C ALA A 150 -13.95 4.34 -7.41
N PHE A 151 -14.00 4.10 -8.73
CA PHE A 151 -14.99 4.73 -9.60
C PHE A 151 -16.43 4.33 -9.25
N LYS A 152 -16.68 3.05 -8.93
CA LYS A 152 -18.01 2.60 -8.47
C LYS A 152 -18.43 3.30 -7.19
N ASN A 153 -17.51 3.44 -6.22
CA ASN A 153 -17.80 4.12 -4.97
C ASN A 153 -18.14 5.60 -5.20
N TRP A 154 -17.36 6.32 -6.01
CA TRP A 154 -17.64 7.71 -6.37
C TRP A 154 -18.92 7.87 -7.17
N TYR A 155 -19.22 6.95 -8.08
CA TYR A 155 -20.47 6.97 -8.84
C TYR A 155 -21.69 6.75 -7.94
N SER A 156 -21.57 5.84 -6.97
CA SER A 156 -22.58 5.63 -5.94
C SER A 156 -22.81 6.90 -5.12
N LEU A 157 -21.73 7.55 -4.67
CA LEU A 157 -21.77 8.80 -3.89
C LEU A 157 -22.34 9.98 -4.68
N LEU A 158 -22.13 10.03 -5.99
CA LEU A 158 -22.72 11.07 -6.85
C LEU A 158 -24.21 10.87 -7.09
N ARG A 159 -24.70 9.62 -7.00
CA ARG A 159 -26.12 9.25 -7.17
C ARG A 159 -26.93 9.25 -5.89
N THR A 160 -26.30 9.14 -4.71
CA THR A 160 -26.99 9.32 -3.42
C THR A 160 -26.95 10.80 -3.02
N PRO A 161 -28.10 11.47 -2.84
CA PRO A 161 -28.14 12.80 -2.27
C PRO A 161 -27.46 12.78 -0.90
N ALA A 162 -26.66 13.81 -0.61
CA ALA A 162 -25.95 13.94 0.66
C ALA A 162 -26.92 13.73 1.84
N LEU A 163 -26.55 12.85 2.76
CA LEU A 163 -27.33 12.57 3.96
C LEU A 163 -27.62 13.88 4.71
N PRO A 164 -28.90 14.18 5.04
CA PRO A 164 -29.30 15.32 5.88
C PRO A 164 -28.75 15.29 7.32
N ASP A 165 -28.03 14.24 7.70
CA ASP A 165 -27.81 13.87 9.10
C ASP A 165 -26.65 14.63 9.78
N LEU A 166 -25.79 15.31 9.02
CA LEU A 166 -24.76 16.17 9.62
C LEU A 166 -25.34 17.48 10.15
N GLU A 167 -26.36 18.04 9.50
CA GLU A 167 -27.08 19.21 10.02
C GLU A 167 -27.89 18.85 11.28
N ALA A 168 -28.44 17.63 11.35
CA ALA A 168 -29.21 17.15 12.50
C ALA A 168 -28.33 16.89 13.74
N SER A 169 -27.09 16.40 13.56
CA SER A 169 -26.12 16.28 14.65
C SER A 169 -25.49 17.61 15.05
N ALA A 170 -25.25 18.52 14.10
CA ALA A 170 -24.70 19.85 14.41
C ALA A 170 -25.71 20.78 15.11
N ARG A 171 -27.02 20.57 14.95
CA ARG A 171 -28.07 21.27 15.72
C ARG A 171 -28.30 20.73 17.13
N LYS A 172 -27.75 19.56 17.46
CA LYS A 172 -27.94 18.89 18.76
C LYS A 172 -26.74 18.98 19.71
N ALA A 173 -25.64 19.59 19.28
CA ALA A 173 -24.47 19.92 20.11
C ALA A 173 -24.46 21.42 20.40
#